data_AF-A0A9D5ID31-F1
#
_entry.id   AF-A0A9D5ID31-F1
#
_cell.length_a   1.000
_cell.length_b   1.000
_cell.length_c   1.000
_cell.angle_alpha   90.00
_cell.angle_beta   90.00
_cell.angle_gamma   90.00
#
_symmetry.space_group_name_H-M   'P 1'
#
loop_
_entity.id
_entity.type
_entity.pdbx_description
1 polymer ?
#
loop_
_entity_poly.entity_id
_entity_poly.type
_entity_poly.pdbx_seq_one_letter_code
_entity_poly.pdbx_strand_id
1 'polypeptide(L)'
;MPRSAKSEVEAYDYIRRQLRELQWRVRNPSLGTGGQVWTQNQCFSHPEIKAALGLLRPENIVKLTERYLWIIEAKAERRQLAAAVDEAVNLYSKPINDLKGSVEALLATGIAGDEEAGYIARTMIRTKGKWRVVTINGQEATGLLAPDDVRALIDSGESDIHEFAPPQWLFLQAAERINGILHVGGINKNDRAKTMAALLLSVVNEPPNLDTMLPVLIGEINARSSAILRENGKPDFARFVEILPPTNTTNHVKFRAALVHTIQELLNLNIRSAMNSSTDVLGQFYEVFLKYGNGAKEIGIVLTPRHITRFAVEATGLSPADLVLDPACGTGGFLVAAFDHIRRTSTKRQVERFKQHNLFGIEQESYVAVLAIVNMIFRGDGKHNIVEGNCFTTNLRPQTVDGASSAVFDKDPARPGTEPITRVLMNPPFALKGEVDQERRFVSRALTLMADGGILFSLLPMDCMFGAHEDRVWRTTELLAHHTLLAVVSFPDELFYPAALKQVIGIIVRKGFPHPKEQPVFWARIDEDGHIKVKSKRIAAADLVPPRTAPDDIPRVLPLLRSFIANPDTVAVNEPMLCKTAPIDFNDPLLELLPEAYLDSTPPTQAELEAAVDVMARETAAFLIRFGQEARAGEFS
;
A
#
# COMPACT_ATOMS: atom_id res chain seq x y z
N MET A 1 -11.34 42.19 15.40
CA MET A 1 -10.82 42.85 14.18
C MET A 1 -11.57 42.29 12.98
N PRO A 2 -11.92 43.10 11.97
CA PRO A 2 -12.43 42.55 10.71
C PRO A 2 -11.36 41.62 10.11
N ARG A 3 -11.76 40.44 9.64
CA ARG A 3 -10.87 39.52 8.92
C ARG A 3 -10.26 40.24 7.71
N SER A 4 -9.02 39.93 7.35
CA SER A 4 -8.51 40.37 6.05
C SER A 4 -9.32 39.63 4.97
N ALA A 5 -9.83 40.34 3.96
CA ALA A 5 -10.64 39.74 2.89
C ALA A 5 -9.92 38.57 2.18
N LYS A 6 -8.58 38.52 2.25
CA LYS A 6 -7.75 37.45 1.71
C LYS A 6 -7.93 36.13 2.47
N SER A 7 -7.90 36.16 3.81
CA SER A 7 -8.05 34.96 4.66
C SER A 7 -9.43 34.30 4.56
N GLU A 8 -10.48 35.08 4.28
CA GLU A 8 -11.84 34.57 4.12
C GLU A 8 -11.99 33.75 2.82
N VAL A 9 -11.41 34.24 1.73
CA VAL A 9 -11.40 33.55 0.43
C VAL A 9 -10.60 32.24 0.51
N GLU A 10 -9.44 32.28 1.18
CA GLU A 10 -8.56 31.11 1.35
C GLU A 10 -9.24 29.98 2.13
N ALA A 11 -9.89 30.29 3.26
CA ALA A 11 -10.61 29.30 4.06
C ALA A 11 -11.83 28.71 3.33
N TYR A 12 -12.56 29.55 2.59
CA TYR A 12 -13.67 29.11 1.75
C TYR A 12 -13.23 28.12 0.66
N ASP A 13 -12.14 28.43 -0.05
CA ASP A 13 -11.61 27.56 -1.10
C ASP A 13 -11.08 26.24 -0.52
N TYR A 14 -10.45 26.30 0.67
CA TYR A 14 -10.05 25.12 1.42
C TYR A 14 -11.23 24.18 1.73
N ILE A 15 -12.31 24.69 2.35
CA ILE A 15 -13.49 23.88 2.71
C ILE A 15 -14.08 23.22 1.47
N ARG A 16 -14.30 23.99 0.42
CA ARG A 16 -14.97 23.50 -0.79
C ARG A 16 -14.12 22.46 -1.53
N ARG A 17 -12.80 22.64 -1.55
CA ARG A 17 -11.86 21.66 -2.10
C ARG A 17 -11.94 20.35 -1.31
N GLN A 18 -11.82 20.41 0.02
CA GLN A 18 -11.85 19.23 0.89
C GLN A 18 -13.17 18.46 0.77
N LEU A 19 -14.31 19.15 0.80
CA LEU A 19 -15.62 18.51 0.61
C LEU A 19 -15.72 17.79 -0.73
N ARG A 20 -15.25 18.41 -1.82
CA ARG A 20 -15.26 17.79 -3.15
C ARG A 20 -14.38 16.54 -3.22
N GLU A 21 -13.20 16.59 -2.61
CA GLU A 21 -12.26 15.46 -2.57
C GLU A 21 -12.86 14.26 -1.85
N LEU A 22 -13.56 14.51 -0.74
CA LEU A 22 -14.33 13.52 0.01
C LEU A 22 -15.63 13.08 -0.70
N GLN A 23 -15.82 13.45 -1.98
CA GLN A 23 -16.97 13.09 -2.83
C GLN A 23 -18.30 13.76 -2.43
N TRP A 24 -18.29 14.83 -1.64
CA TRP A 24 -19.48 15.66 -1.48
C TRP A 24 -19.81 16.43 -2.76
N ARG A 25 -21.11 16.51 -3.09
CA ARG A 25 -21.57 17.28 -4.26
C ARG A 25 -21.63 18.77 -3.92
N VAL A 26 -20.52 19.49 -4.08
CA VAL A 26 -20.34 20.92 -3.75
C VAL A 26 -21.13 21.93 -4.63
N ARG A 27 -22.23 21.48 -5.23
CA ARG A 27 -23.21 22.32 -5.94
C ARG A 27 -24.32 22.74 -4.98
N ASN A 28 -24.94 23.88 -5.27
CA ASN A 28 -26.07 24.39 -4.50
C ASN A 28 -27.26 23.40 -4.56
N PRO A 29 -27.74 22.89 -3.41
CA PRO A 29 -28.88 21.98 -3.34
C PRO A 29 -30.16 22.52 -4.00
N SER A 30 -30.34 23.85 -3.98
CA SER A 30 -31.56 24.51 -4.48
C SER A 30 -31.66 24.56 -6.00
N LEU A 31 -30.65 24.07 -6.74
CA LEU A 31 -30.62 24.07 -8.21
C LEU A 31 -31.07 22.73 -8.84
N GLY A 32 -31.67 21.80 -8.08
CA GLY A 32 -32.28 20.58 -8.62
C GLY A 32 -31.31 19.52 -9.17
N THR A 33 -29.98 19.71 -9.03
CA THR A 33 -28.94 18.82 -9.58
C THR A 33 -28.37 17.82 -8.56
N GLY A 34 -29.07 17.58 -7.45
CA GLY A 34 -28.60 16.74 -6.35
C GLY A 34 -27.38 17.30 -5.62
N GLY A 35 -27.24 18.64 -5.60
CA GLY A 35 -26.21 19.34 -4.83
C GLY A 35 -26.41 19.20 -3.32
N GLN A 36 -25.32 19.35 -2.56
CA GLN A 36 -25.29 19.14 -1.11
C GLN A 36 -24.71 20.31 -0.33
N VAL A 37 -24.16 21.35 -0.96
CA VAL A 37 -23.45 22.41 -0.22
C VAL A 37 -24.02 23.78 -0.56
N TRP A 38 -24.57 24.44 0.45
CA TRP A 38 -24.85 25.87 0.40
C TRP A 38 -23.62 26.66 0.86
N THR A 39 -23.28 27.72 0.13
CA THR A 39 -22.32 28.74 0.58
C THR A 39 -23.03 29.85 1.35
N GLN A 40 -22.27 30.74 2.00
CA GLN A 40 -22.74 31.91 2.77
C GLN A 40 -24.11 32.46 2.35
N ASN A 41 -24.22 33.08 1.16
CA ASN A 41 -25.48 33.69 0.71
C ASN A 41 -26.51 32.70 0.18
N GLN A 42 -26.07 31.51 -0.24
CA GLN A 42 -26.92 30.51 -0.85
C GLN A 42 -27.81 29.80 0.16
N CYS A 43 -27.41 29.73 1.44
CA CYS A 43 -28.21 29.06 2.47
C CYS A 43 -29.60 29.68 2.66
N PHE A 44 -29.76 30.97 2.33
CA PHE A 44 -31.05 31.68 2.40
C PHE A 44 -32.04 31.31 1.30
N SER A 45 -31.64 30.48 0.34
CA SER A 45 -32.58 29.86 -0.58
C SER A 45 -33.46 28.80 0.10
N HIS A 46 -33.07 28.29 1.27
CA HIS A 46 -33.90 27.39 2.07
C HIS A 46 -34.72 28.20 3.09
N PRO A 47 -36.08 28.13 3.06
CA PRO A 47 -36.94 28.98 3.90
C PRO A 47 -36.68 28.85 5.41
N GLU A 48 -36.55 27.63 5.92
CA GLU A 48 -36.32 27.39 7.36
C GLU A 48 -34.94 27.89 7.83
N ILE A 49 -33.89 27.66 7.03
CA ILE A 49 -32.54 28.15 7.33
C ILE A 49 -32.54 29.68 7.35
N LYS A 50 -33.21 30.32 6.37
CA LYS A 50 -33.35 31.78 6.33
C LYS A 50 -34.11 32.32 7.54
N ALA A 51 -35.20 31.65 7.94
CA ALA A 51 -35.98 32.05 9.10
C ALA A 51 -35.18 31.92 10.41
N ALA A 52 -34.37 30.87 10.54
CA ALA A 52 -33.53 30.63 11.72
C ALA A 52 -32.33 31.59 11.80
N LEU A 53 -31.62 31.82 10.69
CA LEU A 53 -30.35 32.55 10.68
C LEU A 53 -30.52 34.07 10.45
N GLY A 54 -31.60 34.51 9.84
CA GLY A 54 -31.83 35.93 9.54
C GLY A 54 -30.74 36.52 8.64
N LEU A 55 -29.81 37.28 9.22
CA LEU A 55 -28.66 37.89 8.53
C LEU A 55 -27.33 37.15 8.78
N LEU A 56 -27.33 36.15 9.65
CA LEU A 56 -26.15 35.35 9.98
C LEU A 56 -25.77 34.46 8.80
N ARG A 57 -24.48 34.41 8.47
CA ARG A 57 -23.96 33.69 7.29
C ARG A 57 -22.79 32.79 7.69
N PRO A 58 -23.03 31.50 7.99
CA PRO A 58 -21.93 30.56 8.14
C PRO A 58 -21.20 30.38 6.80
N GLU A 59 -19.94 29.96 6.84
CA GLU A 59 -19.15 29.75 5.62
C GLU A 59 -19.81 28.74 4.67
N ASN A 60 -20.19 27.59 5.21
CA ASN A 60 -20.87 26.54 4.47
C ASN A 60 -21.92 25.82 5.32
N ILE A 61 -22.99 25.36 4.65
CA ILE A 61 -23.94 24.39 5.19
C ILE A 61 -23.99 23.20 4.24
N VAL A 62 -23.68 22.01 4.76
CA VAL A 62 -23.77 20.75 4.02
C VAL A 62 -25.09 20.04 4.37
N LYS A 63 -25.86 19.71 3.34
CA LYS A 63 -27.07 18.89 3.42
C LYS A 63 -26.66 17.42 3.55
N LEU A 64 -26.83 16.86 4.75
CA LEU A 64 -26.52 15.45 5.03
C LEU A 64 -27.68 14.56 4.56
N THR A 65 -28.89 14.93 4.95
CA THR A 65 -30.16 14.30 4.54
C THR A 65 -31.20 15.39 4.31
N GLU A 66 -32.45 15.03 4.02
CA GLU A 66 -33.55 16.00 4.01
C GLU A 66 -33.81 16.61 5.39
N ARG A 67 -33.37 15.94 6.46
CA ARG A 67 -33.54 16.39 7.85
C ARG A 67 -32.26 16.99 8.44
N TYR A 68 -31.10 16.39 8.19
CA TYR A 68 -29.88 16.73 8.93
C TYR A 68 -28.96 17.65 8.13
N LEU A 69 -28.46 18.68 8.83
CA LEU A 69 -27.53 19.68 8.33
C LEU A 69 -26.19 19.60 9.07
N TRP A 70 -25.13 19.99 8.37
CA TRP A 70 -23.79 20.18 8.90
C TRP A 70 -23.34 21.61 8.67
N ILE A 71 -23.12 22.35 9.75
CA ILE A 71 -22.69 23.75 9.72
C ILE A 71 -21.17 23.84 9.80
N ILE A 72 -20.55 24.64 8.93
CA ILE A 72 -19.11 24.85 8.93
C ILE A 72 -18.82 26.35 9.04
N GLU A 73 -17.97 26.72 10.00
CA GLU A 73 -17.46 28.08 10.20
C GLU A 73 -15.93 28.05 10.18
N ALA A 74 -15.29 29.08 9.63
CA ALA A 74 -13.83 29.16 9.56
C ALA A 74 -13.28 30.44 10.17
N LYS A 75 -12.09 30.43 10.78
CA LYS A 75 -11.37 31.62 11.28
C LYS A 75 -9.98 31.67 10.67
N ALA A 76 -9.41 32.88 10.56
CA ALA A 76 -8.12 33.08 9.87
C ALA A 76 -6.93 32.52 10.65
N GLU A 77 -6.97 32.52 11.98
CA GLU A 77 -5.82 32.15 12.79
C GLU A 77 -6.08 30.84 13.54
N ARG A 78 -5.12 29.90 13.52
CA ARG A 78 -5.26 28.57 14.17
C ARG A 78 -5.70 28.66 15.64
N ARG A 79 -5.20 29.64 16.40
CA ARG A 79 -5.61 29.88 17.81
C ARG A 79 -7.11 30.17 18.00
N GLN A 80 -7.83 30.52 16.92
CA GLN A 80 -9.26 30.83 16.93
C GLN A 80 -10.16 29.61 16.70
N LEU A 81 -9.62 28.38 16.68
CA LEU A 81 -10.42 27.17 16.50
C LEU A 81 -11.59 27.08 17.47
N ALA A 82 -11.36 27.38 18.76
CA ALA A 82 -12.43 27.35 19.76
C ALA A 82 -13.56 28.34 19.44
N ALA A 83 -13.22 29.53 18.94
CA ALA A 83 -14.21 30.53 18.53
C ALA A 83 -14.97 30.09 17.26
N ALA A 84 -14.29 29.45 16.29
CA ALA A 84 -14.93 28.90 15.10
C ALA A 84 -15.97 27.82 15.46
N VAL A 85 -15.60 26.92 16.39
CA VAL A 85 -16.49 25.85 16.88
C VAL A 85 -17.67 26.43 17.66
N ASP A 86 -17.43 27.42 18.52
CA ASP A 86 -18.49 28.09 19.28
C ASP A 86 -19.49 28.77 18.36
N GLU A 87 -19.04 29.47 17.33
CA GLU A 87 -19.94 30.07 16.34
C GLU A 87 -20.72 29.01 15.56
N ALA A 88 -20.05 27.95 15.05
CA ALA A 88 -20.72 26.83 14.38
C ALA A 88 -21.84 26.22 15.24
N VAL A 89 -21.60 26.00 16.53
CA VAL A 89 -22.54 25.36 17.46
C VAL A 89 -23.61 26.33 17.97
N ASN A 90 -23.20 27.46 18.54
CA ASN A 90 -24.08 28.35 19.30
C ASN A 90 -24.65 29.50 18.48
N LEU A 91 -23.88 30.06 17.55
CA LEU A 91 -24.35 31.17 16.71
C LEU A 91 -25.25 30.67 15.57
N TYR A 92 -24.91 29.53 14.96
CA TYR A 92 -25.61 29.03 13.77
C TYR A 92 -26.48 27.80 14.03
N SER A 93 -25.95 26.75 14.64
CA SER A 93 -26.70 25.49 14.82
C SER A 93 -27.85 25.62 15.82
N LYS A 94 -27.67 26.39 16.89
CA LYS A 94 -28.70 26.59 17.93
C LYS A 94 -29.98 27.25 17.39
N PRO A 95 -29.94 28.40 16.67
CA PRO A 95 -31.16 28.97 16.08
C PRO A 95 -31.91 28.01 15.14
N ILE A 96 -31.19 27.22 14.35
CA ILE A 96 -31.79 26.20 13.47
C ILE A 96 -32.53 25.15 14.30
N ASN A 97 -31.89 24.64 15.35
CA ASN A 97 -32.45 23.60 16.21
C ASN A 97 -33.60 24.12 17.10
N ASP A 98 -33.58 25.39 17.49
CA ASP A 98 -34.61 26.03 18.31
C ASP A 98 -35.90 26.32 17.52
N LEU A 99 -35.81 26.46 16.19
CA LEU A 99 -36.97 26.65 15.30
C LEU A 99 -37.91 25.42 15.31
N LYS A 100 -37.41 24.24 15.71
CA LYS A 100 -38.15 22.97 15.73
C LYS A 100 -38.88 22.68 14.40
N GLY A 101 -38.19 22.98 13.30
CA GLY A 101 -38.68 22.79 11.93
C GLY A 101 -38.49 21.36 11.42
N SER A 102 -38.47 21.21 10.10
CA SER A 102 -38.21 19.94 9.43
C SER A 102 -36.72 19.59 9.36
N VAL A 103 -35.85 20.60 9.48
CA VAL A 103 -34.39 20.45 9.48
C VAL A 103 -33.77 20.62 10.87
N GLU A 104 -32.66 19.92 11.10
CA GLU A 104 -31.88 19.94 12.33
C GLU A 104 -30.38 20.03 12.02
N ALA A 105 -29.67 20.96 12.65
CA ALA A 105 -28.22 21.01 12.63
C ALA A 105 -27.66 19.90 13.55
N LEU A 106 -27.21 18.81 12.92
CA LEU A 106 -26.66 17.63 13.58
C LEU A 106 -25.15 17.73 13.80
N LEU A 107 -24.44 18.26 12.80
CA LEU A 107 -22.99 18.43 12.83
C LEU A 107 -22.63 19.92 12.81
N ALA A 108 -21.54 20.27 13.49
CA ALA A 108 -20.96 21.60 13.49
C ALA A 108 -19.44 21.51 13.48
N THR A 109 -18.78 22.13 12.50
CA THR A 109 -17.32 22.16 12.41
C THR A 109 -16.80 23.57 12.48
N GLY A 110 -15.84 23.79 13.37
CA GLY A 110 -14.98 24.97 13.31
C GLY A 110 -13.69 24.63 12.59
N ILE A 111 -13.27 25.49 11.67
CA ILE A 111 -11.97 25.45 11.00
C ILE A 111 -11.19 26.71 11.37
N ALA A 112 -9.88 26.61 11.52
CA ALA A 112 -9.04 27.77 11.80
C ALA A 112 -7.66 27.65 11.15
N GLY A 113 -7.17 28.74 10.56
CA GLY A 113 -5.87 28.82 9.91
C GLY A 113 -5.92 29.44 8.52
N ASP A 114 -4.78 29.35 7.83
CA ASP A 114 -4.56 29.94 6.50
C ASP A 114 -3.64 29.02 5.66
N GLU A 115 -3.32 29.41 4.43
CA GLU A 115 -2.45 28.62 3.56
C GLU A 115 -1.00 28.50 4.08
N GLU A 116 -0.50 29.45 4.87
CA GLU A 116 0.91 29.47 5.30
C GLU A 116 1.16 28.66 6.58
N ALA A 117 0.20 28.70 7.51
CA ALA A 117 0.23 27.98 8.79
C ALA A 117 -0.49 26.62 8.73
N GLY A 118 -1.28 26.38 7.68
CA GLY A 118 -2.17 25.24 7.58
C GLY A 118 -3.46 25.44 8.36
N TYR A 119 -4.39 24.50 8.19
CA TYR A 119 -5.74 24.53 8.75
C TYR A 119 -5.92 23.46 9.81
N ILE A 120 -6.60 23.80 10.90
CA ILE A 120 -7.07 22.83 11.90
C ILE A 120 -8.58 22.81 11.94
N ALA A 121 -9.17 21.63 12.11
CA ALA A 121 -10.61 21.46 12.17
C ALA A 121 -11.00 20.68 13.44
N ARG A 122 -12.17 21.01 13.98
CA ARG A 122 -12.85 20.24 15.04
C ARG A 122 -14.30 20.09 14.67
N THR A 123 -14.75 18.85 14.59
CA THR A 123 -16.14 18.51 14.28
C THR A 123 -16.87 18.10 15.56
N MET A 124 -18.06 18.64 15.75
CA MET A 124 -18.98 18.33 16.84
C MET A 124 -20.23 17.66 16.27
N ILE A 125 -20.80 16.69 17.00
CA ILE A 125 -22.08 16.05 16.69
C ILE A 125 -23.06 16.20 17.86
N ARG A 126 -24.33 16.43 17.53
CA ARG A 126 -25.40 16.52 18.51
C ARG A 126 -26.03 15.13 18.73
N THR A 127 -25.67 14.48 19.84
CA THR A 127 -26.22 13.18 20.24
C THR A 127 -27.07 13.34 21.50
N LYS A 128 -28.31 12.83 21.48
CA LYS A 128 -29.26 12.94 22.62
C LYS A 128 -29.39 14.39 23.14
N GLY A 129 -29.40 15.35 22.22
CA GLY A 129 -29.53 16.79 22.50
C GLY A 129 -28.26 17.49 23.01
N LYS A 130 -27.13 16.78 23.18
CA LYS A 130 -25.85 17.33 23.64
C LYS A 130 -24.80 17.30 22.54
N TRP A 131 -24.02 18.35 22.43
CA TRP A 131 -22.86 18.40 21.53
C TRP A 131 -21.69 17.62 22.12
N ARG A 132 -21.10 16.75 21.30
CA ARG A 132 -19.91 15.96 21.61
C ARG A 132 -18.91 16.11 20.48
N VAL A 133 -17.62 16.06 20.79
CA VAL A 133 -16.57 16.02 19.78
C VAL A 133 -16.72 14.72 19.00
N VAL A 134 -16.63 14.80 17.67
CA VAL A 134 -16.55 13.61 16.83
C VAL A 134 -15.15 13.02 16.96
N THR A 135 -15.12 11.75 17.31
CA THR A 135 -13.90 10.97 17.41
C THR A 135 -13.92 9.83 16.39
N ILE A 136 -12.73 9.35 16.05
CA ILE A 136 -12.50 8.17 15.24
C ILE A 136 -11.55 7.31 16.08
N ASN A 137 -11.98 6.10 16.44
CA ASN A 137 -11.28 5.21 17.37
C ASN A 137 -10.83 5.92 18.66
N GLY A 138 -11.71 6.76 19.22
CA GLY A 138 -11.46 7.52 20.44
C GLY A 138 -10.50 8.70 20.31
N GLN A 139 -10.01 9.03 19.11
CA GLN A 139 -9.19 10.21 18.84
C GLN A 139 -10.00 11.26 18.09
N GLU A 140 -9.85 12.54 18.45
CA GLU A 140 -10.53 13.66 17.77
C GLU A 140 -10.28 13.62 16.25
N ALA A 141 -11.35 13.69 15.47
CA ALA A 141 -11.25 13.80 14.01
C ALA A 141 -10.64 15.15 13.64
N THR A 142 -9.52 15.12 12.90
CA THR A 142 -8.73 16.31 12.54
C THR A 142 -9.07 16.87 11.16
N GLY A 143 -9.79 16.11 10.34
CA GLY A 143 -10.26 16.50 9.01
C GLY A 143 -11.78 16.66 8.91
N LEU A 144 -12.25 17.07 7.73
CA LEU A 144 -13.67 16.93 7.37
C LEU A 144 -14.01 15.45 7.14
N LEU A 145 -15.26 15.09 7.38
CA LEU A 145 -15.76 13.72 7.30
C LEU A 145 -16.27 13.36 5.90
N ALA A 146 -16.01 12.12 5.47
CA ALA A 146 -16.58 11.60 4.23
C ALA A 146 -18.09 11.33 4.39
N PRO A 147 -18.86 11.26 3.29
CA PRO A 147 -20.28 10.91 3.34
C PRO A 147 -20.57 9.61 4.08
N ASP A 148 -19.71 8.59 3.94
CA ASP A 148 -19.88 7.30 4.61
C ASP A 148 -19.60 7.39 6.11
N ASP A 149 -18.59 8.16 6.53
CA ASP A 149 -18.32 8.44 7.95
C ASP A 149 -19.51 9.16 8.61
N VAL A 150 -20.09 10.13 7.92
CA VAL A 150 -21.27 10.86 8.42
C VAL A 150 -22.49 9.96 8.51
N ARG A 151 -22.70 9.06 7.53
CA ARG A 151 -23.78 8.06 7.59
C ARG A 151 -23.59 7.13 8.79
N ALA A 152 -22.37 6.63 9.01
CA ALA A 152 -22.06 5.77 10.16
C ALA A 152 -22.38 6.46 11.50
N LEU A 153 -22.07 7.75 11.64
CA LEU A 153 -22.43 8.55 12.83
C LEU A 153 -23.95 8.74 13.00
N ILE A 154 -24.67 8.96 11.90
CA ILE A 154 -26.14 9.10 11.92
C ILE A 154 -26.79 7.78 12.35
N ASP A 155 -26.34 6.67 11.77
CA ASP A 155 -26.92 5.34 11.97
C ASP A 155 -26.62 4.81 13.38
N SER A 156 -25.40 5.05 13.90
CA SER A 156 -25.05 4.67 15.27
C SER A 156 -25.69 5.56 16.32
N GLY A 157 -25.90 6.85 16.01
CA GLY A 157 -26.31 7.86 16.97
C GLY A 157 -25.24 8.16 18.04
N GLU A 158 -23.99 7.76 17.78
CA GLU A 158 -22.84 7.94 18.65
C GLU A 158 -21.95 9.11 18.17
N SER A 159 -20.90 9.40 18.95
CA SER A 159 -19.91 10.41 18.57
C SER A 159 -18.57 9.82 18.16
N ASP A 160 -18.41 8.48 18.17
CA ASP A 160 -17.19 7.80 17.76
C ASP A 160 -17.43 6.93 16.53
N ILE A 161 -16.44 6.88 15.63
CA ILE A 161 -16.40 5.95 14.50
C ILE A 161 -15.39 4.85 14.86
N HIS A 162 -15.89 3.64 15.16
CA HIS A 162 -15.09 2.52 15.66
C HIS A 162 -14.42 1.65 14.58
N GLU A 163 -14.88 1.72 13.33
CA GLU A 163 -14.36 0.91 12.19
C GLU A 163 -13.93 1.81 11.03
N PHE A 164 -12.98 2.71 11.31
CA PHE A 164 -12.47 3.62 10.30
C PHE A 164 -11.50 2.93 9.35
N ALA A 165 -11.98 2.63 8.14
CA ALA A 165 -11.19 2.11 7.04
C ALA A 165 -11.35 3.04 5.83
N PRO A 166 -10.47 4.06 5.66
CA PRO A 166 -10.52 4.90 4.48
C PRO A 166 -10.37 4.08 3.21
N PRO A 167 -11.12 4.39 2.16
CA PRO A 167 -11.01 3.65 0.92
C PRO A 167 -9.66 3.91 0.25
N GLN A 168 -9.11 2.91 -0.44
CA GLN A 168 -7.77 2.95 -1.02
C GLN A 168 -7.58 4.09 -2.04
N TRP A 169 -8.63 4.49 -2.76
CA TRP A 169 -8.59 5.63 -3.69
C TRP A 169 -8.25 6.95 -2.99
N LEU A 170 -8.65 7.11 -1.72
CA LEU A 170 -8.35 8.32 -0.95
C LEU A 170 -6.86 8.40 -0.63
N PHE A 171 -6.23 7.27 -0.28
CA PHE A 171 -4.78 7.20 -0.11
C PHE A 171 -4.04 7.49 -1.40
N LEU A 172 -4.53 6.97 -2.54
CA LEU A 172 -3.92 7.22 -3.84
C LEU A 172 -3.94 8.72 -4.18
N GLN A 173 -5.08 9.38 -4.00
CA GLN A 173 -5.20 10.83 -4.24
C GLN A 173 -4.30 11.64 -3.31
N ALA A 174 -4.27 11.30 -2.02
CA ALA A 174 -3.41 11.98 -1.06
C ALA A 174 -1.92 11.78 -1.38
N ALA A 175 -1.51 10.57 -1.77
CA ALA A 175 -0.14 10.28 -2.17
C ALA A 175 0.28 11.07 -3.42
N GLU A 176 -0.60 11.20 -4.41
CA GLU A 176 -0.36 12.05 -5.60
C GLU A 176 -0.20 13.51 -5.23
N ARG A 177 -1.09 14.05 -4.37
CA ARG A 177 -1.03 15.43 -3.90
C ARG A 177 0.26 15.72 -3.13
N ILE A 178 0.58 14.87 -2.15
CA ILE A 178 1.80 15.02 -1.34
C ILE A 178 3.03 14.96 -2.25
N ASN A 179 3.09 14.05 -3.22
CA ASN A 179 4.19 14.04 -4.17
C ASN A 179 4.31 15.36 -4.97
N GLY A 180 3.18 15.93 -5.40
CA GLY A 180 3.14 17.24 -6.03
C GLY A 180 3.63 18.37 -5.11
N ILE A 181 3.17 18.38 -3.85
CA ILE A 181 3.59 19.34 -2.81
C ILE A 181 5.10 19.27 -2.58
N LEU A 182 5.64 18.07 -2.39
CA LEU A 182 7.07 17.85 -2.16
C LEU A 182 7.89 18.27 -3.39
N HIS A 183 7.41 17.99 -4.60
CA HIS A 183 8.05 18.42 -5.83
C HIS A 183 8.13 19.95 -5.95
N VAL A 184 7.02 20.66 -5.74
CA VAL A 184 6.97 22.13 -5.75
C VAL A 184 7.85 22.74 -4.65
N GLY A 185 7.92 22.09 -3.48
CA GLY A 185 8.82 22.45 -2.39
C GLY A 185 10.32 22.32 -2.71
N GLY A 186 10.67 21.70 -3.85
CA GLY A 186 12.06 21.47 -4.25
C GLY A 186 12.71 20.28 -3.52
N ILE A 187 11.91 19.37 -2.96
CA ILE A 187 12.41 18.15 -2.32
C ILE A 187 12.80 17.16 -3.41
N ASN A 188 14.05 16.72 -3.36
CA ASN A 188 14.62 15.78 -4.32
C ASN A 188 13.75 14.52 -4.34
N LYS A 189 13.46 13.98 -5.54
CA LYS A 189 12.66 12.76 -5.71
C LYS A 189 13.20 11.60 -4.86
N ASN A 190 14.53 11.45 -4.76
CA ASN A 190 15.17 10.39 -4.00
C ASN A 190 15.00 10.58 -2.48
N ASP A 191 14.68 11.80 -2.04
CA ASP A 191 14.48 12.14 -0.64
C ASP A 191 13.01 12.12 -0.22
N ARG A 192 12.05 12.01 -1.16
CA ARG A 192 10.62 12.11 -0.83
C ARG A 192 10.14 10.98 0.08
N ALA A 193 10.57 9.74 -0.14
CA ALA A 193 10.21 8.64 0.76
C ALA A 193 10.77 8.80 2.17
N LYS A 194 12.04 9.22 2.34
CA LYS A 194 12.58 9.50 3.69
C LYS A 194 11.90 10.71 4.34
N THR A 195 11.61 11.77 3.58
CA THR A 195 10.87 12.92 4.10
C THR A 195 9.48 12.51 4.53
N MET A 196 8.78 11.69 3.74
CA MET A 196 7.48 11.13 4.11
C MET A 196 7.57 10.27 5.37
N ALA A 197 8.59 9.41 5.48
CA ALA A 197 8.82 8.59 6.68
C ALA A 197 8.99 9.47 7.93
N ALA A 198 9.86 10.48 7.87
CA ALA A 198 10.06 11.41 8.98
C ALA A 198 8.79 12.19 9.35
N LEU A 199 8.05 12.68 8.35
CA LEU A 199 6.80 13.40 8.56
C LEU A 199 5.75 12.50 9.21
N LEU A 200 5.54 11.29 8.71
CA LEU A 200 4.61 10.32 9.30
C LEU A 200 5.00 9.99 10.74
N LEU A 201 6.27 9.63 10.99
CA LEU A 201 6.77 9.37 12.35
C LEU A 201 6.56 10.56 13.28
N SER A 202 6.72 11.79 12.77
CA SER A 202 6.57 13.01 13.58
C SER A 202 5.13 13.31 13.99
N VAL A 203 4.13 12.79 13.25
CA VAL A 203 2.70 13.02 13.54
C VAL A 203 2.03 11.87 14.26
N VAL A 204 2.74 10.76 14.52
CA VAL A 204 2.23 9.56 15.23
C VAL A 204 1.54 9.97 16.54
N ASN A 205 2.24 10.67 17.43
CA ASN A 205 1.68 11.05 18.73
C ASN A 205 0.89 12.37 18.65
N GLU A 206 1.61 13.48 18.52
CA GLU A 206 1.07 14.82 18.37
C GLU A 206 1.74 15.49 17.16
N PRO A 207 1.01 16.29 16.39
CA PRO A 207 1.59 17.01 15.27
C PRO A 207 2.63 18.04 15.74
N PRO A 208 3.68 18.30 14.94
CA PRO A 208 4.66 19.34 15.26
C PRO A 208 4.03 20.74 15.18
N ASN A 209 4.68 21.72 15.80
CA ASN A 209 4.21 23.10 15.76
C ASN A 209 4.52 23.74 14.40
N LEU A 210 3.51 23.76 13.53
CA LEU A 210 3.60 24.30 12.18
C LEU A 210 3.84 25.82 12.13
N ASP A 211 3.60 26.56 13.21
CA ASP A 211 3.71 28.03 13.23
C ASP A 211 5.17 28.50 13.36
N THR A 212 6.12 27.57 13.44
CA THR A 212 7.54 27.84 13.65
C THR A 212 8.29 28.12 12.34
N MET A 213 9.47 28.76 12.46
CA MET A 213 10.39 28.95 11.34
C MET A 213 10.97 27.61 10.86
N LEU A 214 11.36 27.53 9.58
CA LEU A 214 11.82 26.28 8.96
C LEU A 214 12.88 25.51 9.77
N PRO A 215 13.97 26.12 10.29
CA PRO A 215 14.97 25.36 11.04
C PRO A 215 14.42 24.75 12.33
N VAL A 216 13.49 25.45 12.99
CA VAL A 216 12.83 24.96 14.21
C VAL A 216 11.87 23.82 13.87
N LEU A 217 11.08 23.97 12.81
CA LEU A 217 10.16 22.94 12.33
C LEU A 217 10.89 21.65 11.95
N ILE A 218 11.99 21.76 11.18
CA ILE A 218 12.84 20.61 10.82
C ILE A 218 13.42 19.97 12.08
N GLY A 219 13.97 20.77 12.99
CA GLY A 219 14.52 20.27 14.25
C GLY A 219 13.49 19.49 15.08
N GLU A 220 12.25 19.99 15.15
CA GLU A 220 11.15 19.31 15.83
C GLU A 220 10.76 17.99 15.14
N ILE A 221 10.62 17.98 13.81
CA ILE A 221 10.29 16.77 13.04
C ILE A 221 11.38 15.70 13.21
N ASN A 222 12.66 16.07 13.10
CA ASN A 222 13.78 15.15 13.26
C ASN A 222 13.87 14.62 14.70
N ALA A 223 13.65 15.47 15.71
CA ALA A 223 13.64 15.05 17.11
C ALA A 223 12.51 14.05 17.40
N ARG A 224 11.29 14.31 16.88
CA ARG A 224 10.14 13.42 17.05
C ARG A 224 10.35 12.08 16.34
N SER A 225 10.78 12.09 15.08
CA SER A 225 11.03 10.85 14.32
C SER A 225 12.15 10.01 14.94
N SER A 226 13.23 10.65 15.41
CA SER A 226 14.32 9.99 16.13
C SER A 226 13.85 9.39 17.46
N ALA A 227 12.97 10.07 18.19
CA ALA A 227 12.38 9.55 19.43
C ALA A 227 11.59 8.25 19.17
N ILE A 228 10.72 8.23 18.15
CA ILE A 228 9.97 7.02 17.78
C ILE A 228 10.91 5.88 17.36
N LEU A 229 11.93 6.15 16.55
CA LEU A 229 12.91 5.13 16.15
C LEU A 229 13.69 4.58 17.36
N ARG A 230 14.06 5.44 18.32
CA ARG A 230 14.74 5.04 19.55
C ARG A 230 13.84 4.20 20.46
N GLU A 231 12.57 4.59 20.61
CA GLU A 231 11.57 3.83 21.38
C GLU A 231 11.37 2.42 20.83
N ASN A 232 11.54 2.23 19.52
CA ASN A 232 11.49 0.94 18.85
C ASN A 232 12.87 0.26 18.73
N GLY A 233 13.94 0.82 19.32
CA GLY A 233 15.27 0.19 19.35
C GLY A 233 16.10 0.33 18.06
N LYS A 234 15.84 1.35 17.23
CA LYS A 234 16.60 1.66 15.99
C LYS A 234 17.15 3.09 15.95
N PRO A 235 17.86 3.57 16.98
CA PRO A 235 18.42 4.93 16.97
C PRO A 235 19.39 5.18 15.80
N ASP A 236 20.13 4.15 15.36
CA ASP A 236 21.13 4.25 14.28
C ASP A 236 20.52 4.59 12.91
N PHE A 237 19.21 4.36 12.76
CA PHE A 237 18.47 4.64 11.54
C PHE A 237 17.93 6.07 11.46
N ALA A 238 17.99 6.86 12.54
CA ALA A 238 17.48 8.22 12.58
C ALA A 238 18.10 9.12 11.49
N ARG A 239 19.39 8.95 11.20
CA ARG A 239 20.10 9.68 10.13
C ARG A 239 19.55 9.41 8.72
N PHE A 240 18.91 8.27 8.47
CA PHE A 240 18.40 7.91 7.15
C PHE A 240 17.01 8.50 6.88
N VAL A 241 16.30 8.96 7.92
CA VAL A 241 15.05 9.72 7.80
C VAL A 241 15.24 11.22 8.02
N GLU A 242 16.43 11.67 8.41
CA GLU A 242 16.70 13.07 8.72
C GLU A 242 16.37 14.01 7.55
N ILE A 243 15.55 15.02 7.83
CA ILE A 243 15.27 16.10 6.90
C ILE A 243 16.35 17.17 7.10
N LEU A 244 17.04 17.52 6.01
CA LEU A 244 18.02 18.60 6.01
C LEU A 244 17.42 19.87 5.37
N PRO A 245 17.70 21.06 5.92
CA PRO A 245 17.25 22.30 5.30
C PRO A 245 17.94 22.50 3.95
N PRO A 246 17.26 23.11 2.96
CA PRO A 246 17.89 23.45 1.70
C PRO A 246 19.01 24.46 1.92
N THR A 247 20.11 24.28 1.19
CA THR A 247 21.32 25.13 1.29
C THR A 247 21.05 26.57 0.86
N ASN A 248 20.15 26.77 -0.10
CA ASN A 248 19.74 28.10 -0.56
C ASN A 248 18.56 28.62 0.26
N THR A 249 18.75 29.75 0.94
CA THR A 249 17.74 30.42 1.78
C THR A 249 16.51 30.86 1.01
N THR A 250 16.61 31.15 -0.29
CA THR A 250 15.43 31.49 -1.11
C THR A 250 14.45 30.33 -1.26
N ASN A 251 14.90 29.09 -1.06
CA ASN A 251 14.06 27.91 -1.09
C ASN A 251 13.39 27.61 0.27
N HIS A 252 13.74 28.32 1.35
CA HIS A 252 13.22 28.02 2.69
C HIS A 252 11.70 28.20 2.76
N VAL A 253 11.16 29.23 2.10
CA VAL A 253 9.72 29.50 2.09
C VAL A 253 8.94 28.35 1.46
N LYS A 254 9.30 27.94 0.23
CA LYS A 254 8.62 26.84 -0.48
C LYS A 254 8.84 25.48 0.18
N PHE A 255 10.03 25.25 0.77
CA PHE A 255 10.34 24.00 1.46
C PHE A 255 9.52 23.88 2.75
N ARG A 256 9.42 24.97 3.54
CA ARG A 256 8.55 25.02 4.72
C ARG A 256 7.10 24.76 4.33
N ALA A 257 6.60 25.45 3.31
CA ALA A 257 5.24 25.25 2.80
C ALA A 257 5.00 23.78 2.44
N ALA A 258 5.96 23.11 1.78
CA ALA A 258 5.82 21.70 1.46
C ALA A 258 5.72 20.78 2.70
N LEU A 259 6.50 21.03 3.75
CA LEU A 259 6.37 20.26 5.01
C LEU A 259 5.01 20.51 5.68
N VAL A 260 4.61 21.78 5.82
CA VAL A 260 3.33 22.18 6.43
C VAL A 260 2.16 21.58 5.67
N HIS A 261 2.11 21.74 4.35
CA HIS A 261 1.04 21.20 3.52
C HIS A 261 1.03 19.66 3.51
N THR A 262 2.19 19.01 3.55
CA THR A 262 2.23 17.54 3.66
C THR A 262 1.63 17.08 4.99
N ILE A 263 1.99 17.73 6.11
CA ILE A 263 1.40 17.44 7.41
C ILE A 263 -0.11 17.72 7.40
N GLN A 264 -0.55 18.79 6.73
CA GLN A 264 -1.97 19.07 6.56
C GLN A 264 -2.71 17.92 5.88
N GLU A 265 -2.17 17.40 4.76
CA GLU A 265 -2.79 16.27 4.06
C GLU A 265 -2.87 15.03 4.94
N LEU A 266 -1.84 14.76 5.75
CA LEU A 266 -1.84 13.66 6.73
C LEU A 266 -2.92 13.83 7.81
N LEU A 267 -3.09 15.05 8.33
CA LEU A 267 -4.14 15.36 9.30
C LEU A 267 -5.54 15.25 8.68
N ASN A 268 -5.69 15.61 7.40
CA ASN A 268 -6.96 15.48 6.67
C ASN A 268 -7.34 14.01 6.44
N LEU A 269 -6.36 13.10 6.37
CA LEU A 269 -6.58 11.66 6.34
C LEU A 269 -6.94 11.05 7.71
N ASN A 270 -7.00 11.86 8.78
CA ASN A 270 -7.22 11.41 10.16
C ASN A 270 -6.19 10.33 10.58
N ILE A 271 -4.93 10.51 10.19
CA ILE A 271 -3.87 9.50 10.37
C ILE A 271 -3.57 9.17 11.86
N ARG A 272 -3.95 10.05 12.79
CA ARG A 272 -3.81 9.81 14.23
C ARG A 272 -4.84 8.80 14.74
N SER A 273 -6.09 8.94 14.31
CA SER A 273 -7.18 8.02 14.62
C SER A 273 -6.97 6.62 14.04
N ALA A 274 -6.25 6.56 12.92
CA ALA A 274 -5.80 5.33 12.29
C ALA A 274 -4.89 4.45 13.18
N MET A 275 -4.13 5.04 14.11
CA MET A 275 -3.20 4.28 14.95
C MET A 275 -3.87 3.49 16.08
N ASN A 276 -5.01 3.99 16.57
CA ASN A 276 -5.83 3.28 17.57
C ASN A 276 -6.85 2.34 16.91
N SER A 277 -6.83 2.25 15.58
CA SER A 277 -7.74 1.39 14.83
C SER A 277 -7.23 -0.05 14.79
N SER A 278 -8.15 -1.01 14.72
CA SER A 278 -7.83 -2.41 14.42
C SER A 278 -7.28 -2.59 13.00
N THR A 279 -7.37 -1.54 12.17
CA THR A 279 -6.90 -1.47 10.79
C THR A 279 -5.54 -0.79 10.67
N ASP A 280 -4.69 -1.28 9.78
CA ASP A 280 -3.39 -0.68 9.50
C ASP A 280 -3.53 0.48 8.49
N VAL A 281 -4.16 1.58 8.88
CA VAL A 281 -4.42 2.69 7.94
C VAL A 281 -3.14 3.47 7.62
N LEU A 282 -2.26 3.66 8.61
CA LEU A 282 -1.01 4.39 8.44
C LEU A 282 0.00 3.61 7.58
N GLY A 283 0.23 2.32 7.86
CA GLY A 283 1.03 1.46 7.00
C GLY A 283 0.42 1.32 5.60
N GLN A 284 -0.92 1.27 5.51
CA GLN A 284 -1.57 1.23 4.20
C GLN A 284 -1.30 2.47 3.35
N PHE A 285 -1.43 3.67 3.93
CA PHE A 285 -1.12 4.91 3.25
C PHE A 285 0.36 4.98 2.86
N TYR A 286 1.27 4.60 3.76
CA TYR A 286 2.70 4.66 3.50
C TYR A 286 3.12 3.82 2.30
N GLU A 287 2.63 2.59 2.15
CA GLU A 287 2.98 1.78 0.96
C GLU A 287 2.35 2.29 -0.32
N VAL A 288 1.14 2.88 -0.26
CA VAL A 288 0.54 3.57 -1.42
C VAL A 288 1.43 4.74 -1.83
N PHE A 289 1.97 5.50 -0.87
CA PHE A 289 2.93 6.56 -1.13
C PHE A 289 4.25 6.03 -1.71
N LEU A 290 4.83 4.95 -1.16
CA LEU A 290 6.04 4.34 -1.70
C LEU A 290 5.84 3.89 -3.15
N LYS A 291 4.68 3.29 -3.47
CA LYS A 291 4.35 2.78 -4.81
C LYS A 291 4.03 3.87 -5.83
N TYR A 292 3.20 4.84 -5.46
CA TYR A 292 2.63 5.81 -6.40
C TYR A 292 3.09 7.25 -6.18
N GLY A 293 3.53 7.58 -4.97
CA GLY A 293 4.07 8.89 -4.62
C GLY A 293 5.54 9.04 -5.01
N ASN A 294 6.34 7.99 -5.00
CA ASN A 294 7.80 8.15 -5.09
C ASN A 294 8.41 8.07 -6.50
N GLY A 295 7.61 8.04 -7.57
CA GLY A 295 8.15 7.88 -8.93
C GLY A 295 9.02 6.61 -9.03
N ALA A 296 8.45 5.45 -8.68
CA ALA A 296 9.14 4.15 -8.55
C ALA A 296 10.10 3.80 -9.71
N LYS A 297 9.86 4.34 -10.91
CA LYS A 297 10.70 4.14 -12.10
C LYS A 297 12.10 4.77 -12.00
N GLU A 298 12.29 5.80 -11.18
CA GLU A 298 13.50 6.63 -11.21
C GLU A 298 14.47 6.41 -10.04
N ILE A 299 14.03 5.68 -9.01
CA ILE A 299 14.85 5.32 -7.83
C ILE A 299 15.32 3.85 -7.92
N GLY A 300 14.88 3.11 -8.97
CA GLY A 300 15.28 1.72 -9.19
C GLY A 300 14.65 0.70 -8.24
N ILE A 301 13.78 1.13 -7.32
CA ILE A 301 13.11 0.25 -6.36
C ILE A 301 11.79 -0.23 -6.98
N VAL A 302 11.77 -1.48 -7.43
CA VAL A 302 10.55 -2.13 -7.88
C VAL A 302 9.86 -2.77 -6.68
N LEU A 303 8.69 -2.25 -6.30
CA LEU A 303 7.91 -2.79 -5.19
C LEU A 303 7.04 -3.96 -5.64
N THR A 304 7.12 -5.07 -4.92
CA THR A 304 6.22 -6.21 -5.11
C THR A 304 4.76 -5.80 -4.85
N PRO A 305 3.84 -6.02 -5.80
CA PRO A 305 2.43 -5.72 -5.60
C PRO A 305 1.83 -6.48 -4.41
N ARG A 306 0.98 -5.80 -3.63
CA ARG A 306 0.40 -6.35 -2.39
C ARG A 306 -0.41 -7.62 -2.60
N HIS A 307 -1.12 -7.75 -3.71
CA HIS A 307 -1.91 -8.95 -3.98
C HIS A 307 -1.00 -10.17 -4.18
N ILE A 308 0.21 -9.97 -4.71
CA ILE A 308 1.21 -11.04 -4.85
C ILE A 308 1.88 -11.39 -3.51
N THR A 309 2.23 -10.40 -2.68
CA THR A 309 2.78 -10.71 -1.35
C THR A 309 1.76 -11.43 -0.46
N ARG A 310 0.48 -11.07 -0.54
CA ARG A 310 -0.64 -11.79 0.11
C ARG A 310 -0.82 -13.19 -0.46
N PHE A 311 -0.85 -13.33 -1.79
CA PHE A 311 -0.92 -14.62 -2.47
C PHE A 311 0.16 -15.57 -1.98
N ALA A 312 1.42 -15.12 -1.91
CA ALA A 312 2.54 -15.93 -1.43
C ALA A 312 2.39 -16.41 0.02
N VAL A 313 1.99 -15.50 0.92
CA VAL A 313 1.76 -15.83 2.33
C VAL A 313 0.63 -16.86 2.50
N GLU A 314 -0.45 -16.69 1.76
CA GLU A 314 -1.61 -17.59 1.82
C GLU A 314 -1.32 -18.95 1.16
N ALA A 315 -0.64 -18.95 0.01
CA ALA A 315 -0.27 -20.15 -0.74
C ALA A 315 0.70 -21.04 0.05
N THR A 316 1.64 -20.42 0.77
CA THR A 316 2.61 -21.15 1.60
C THR A 316 2.00 -21.67 2.91
N GLY A 317 0.80 -21.21 3.30
CA GLY A 317 0.14 -21.67 4.52
C GLY A 317 0.85 -21.22 5.80
N LEU A 318 1.26 -19.95 5.85
CA LEU A 318 1.96 -19.36 6.99
C LEU A 318 1.21 -19.52 8.32
N SER A 319 1.92 -19.93 9.37
CA SER A 319 1.39 -20.06 10.73
C SER A 319 2.10 -19.12 11.72
N PRO A 320 1.51 -18.81 12.88
CA PRO A 320 2.15 -17.95 13.89
C PRO A 320 3.38 -18.57 14.56
N ALA A 321 3.65 -19.86 14.33
CA ALA A 321 4.83 -20.56 14.85
C ALA A 321 6.02 -20.49 13.89
N ASP A 322 5.79 -20.13 12.63
CA ASP A 322 6.84 -20.07 11.62
C ASP A 322 7.83 -18.94 11.90
N LEU A 323 9.10 -19.17 11.56
CA LEU A 323 10.16 -18.16 11.53
C LEU A 323 10.36 -17.72 10.08
N VAL A 324 9.90 -16.50 9.77
CA VAL A 324 9.84 -15.93 8.42
C VAL A 324 11.05 -15.05 8.15
N LEU A 325 11.72 -15.30 7.03
CA LEU A 325 12.81 -14.48 6.52
C LEU A 325 12.47 -13.92 5.14
N ASP A 326 12.76 -12.64 4.94
CA ASP A 326 12.96 -12.05 3.61
C ASP A 326 14.42 -11.57 3.51
N PRO A 327 15.30 -12.28 2.77
CA PRO A 327 16.73 -11.97 2.70
C PRO A 327 17.05 -10.78 1.80
N ALA A 328 16.07 -10.22 1.09
CA ALA A 328 16.22 -9.03 0.26
C ALA A 328 14.95 -8.17 0.41
N CYS A 329 14.68 -7.73 1.63
CA CYS A 329 13.32 -7.33 2.01
C CYS A 329 12.83 -6.03 1.39
N GLY A 330 13.71 -5.22 0.79
CA GLY A 330 13.33 -3.95 0.20
C GLY A 330 12.60 -3.08 1.22
N THR A 331 11.41 -2.61 0.89
CA THR A 331 10.55 -1.82 1.80
C THR A 331 9.66 -2.68 2.72
N GLY A 332 9.94 -3.98 2.83
CA GLY A 332 9.30 -4.90 3.77
C GLY A 332 7.97 -5.51 3.31
N GLY A 333 7.65 -5.50 2.01
CA GLY A 333 6.33 -5.90 1.50
C GLY A 333 5.88 -7.32 1.88
N PHE A 334 6.79 -8.31 1.86
CA PHE A 334 6.47 -9.67 2.31
C PHE A 334 6.37 -9.79 3.84
N LEU A 335 7.25 -9.11 4.59
CA LEU A 335 7.20 -9.08 6.05
C LEU A 335 5.90 -8.48 6.56
N VAL A 336 5.45 -7.40 5.92
CA VAL A 336 4.15 -6.79 6.13
C VAL A 336 3.03 -7.77 5.85
N ALA A 337 3.03 -8.42 4.68
CA ALA A 337 1.95 -9.34 4.31
C ALA A 337 1.87 -10.52 5.29
N ALA A 338 3.02 -11.03 5.74
CA ALA A 338 3.11 -12.07 6.76
C ALA A 338 2.52 -11.61 8.11
N PHE A 339 2.91 -10.42 8.59
CA PHE A 339 2.35 -9.86 9.83
C PHE A 339 0.84 -9.65 9.75
N ASP A 340 0.37 -9.05 8.66
CA ASP A 340 -1.05 -8.81 8.38
C ASP A 340 -1.86 -10.11 8.38
N HIS A 341 -1.34 -11.17 7.76
CA HIS A 341 -1.99 -12.48 7.74
C HIS A 341 -2.14 -13.06 9.14
N ILE A 342 -1.06 -13.04 9.95
CA ILE A 342 -1.09 -13.53 11.33
C ILE A 342 -2.02 -12.69 12.20
N ARG A 343 -2.04 -11.36 12.02
CA ARG A 343 -2.96 -10.46 12.73
C ARG A 343 -4.43 -10.81 12.50
N ARG A 344 -4.80 -11.27 11.30
CA ARG A 344 -6.19 -11.64 10.95
C ARG A 344 -6.56 -13.06 11.38
N THR A 345 -5.59 -13.97 11.46
CA THR A 345 -5.84 -15.42 11.58
C THR A 345 -5.49 -15.98 12.95
N SER A 346 -4.83 -15.21 13.82
CA SER A 346 -4.25 -15.69 15.08
C SER A 346 -4.70 -14.88 16.31
N THR A 347 -4.48 -15.44 17.49
CA THR A 347 -4.80 -14.76 18.77
C THR A 347 -3.86 -13.58 19.04
N LYS A 348 -4.29 -12.59 19.85
CA LYS A 348 -3.45 -11.44 20.24
C LYS A 348 -2.07 -11.87 20.79
N ARG A 349 -2.02 -12.92 21.62
CA ARG A 349 -0.74 -13.44 22.17
C ARG A 349 0.19 -13.97 21.08
N GLN A 350 -0.36 -14.69 20.10
CA GLN A 350 0.41 -15.18 18.96
C GLN A 350 0.93 -14.04 18.10
N VAL A 351 0.09 -13.03 17.83
CA VAL A 351 0.47 -11.82 17.07
C VAL A 351 1.61 -11.07 17.76
N GLU A 352 1.51 -10.85 19.08
CA GLU A 352 2.57 -10.19 19.86
C GLU A 352 3.89 -10.95 19.84
N ARG A 353 3.85 -12.28 19.93
CA ARG A 353 5.06 -13.10 19.79
C ARG A 353 5.63 -13.00 18.38
N PHE A 354 4.77 -13.16 17.38
CA PHE A 354 5.18 -13.25 15.98
C PHE A 354 5.93 -12.00 15.53
N LYS A 355 5.39 -10.80 15.81
CA LYS A 355 6.07 -9.54 15.48
C LYS A 355 7.40 -9.36 16.23
N GLN A 356 7.49 -9.85 17.45
CA GLN A 356 8.67 -9.68 18.29
C GLN A 356 9.82 -10.64 17.95
N HIS A 357 9.51 -11.87 17.53
CA HIS A 357 10.46 -12.98 17.53
C HIS A 357 10.46 -13.85 16.26
N ASN A 358 9.55 -13.63 15.32
CA ASN A 358 9.37 -14.55 14.18
C ASN A 358 9.52 -13.90 12.79
N LEU A 359 9.67 -12.59 12.70
CA LEU A 359 9.89 -11.88 11.44
C LEU A 359 11.33 -11.40 11.34
N PHE A 360 12.01 -11.73 10.23
CA PHE A 360 13.40 -11.38 9.96
C PHE A 360 13.54 -10.79 8.55
N GLY A 361 14.28 -9.70 8.42
CA GLY A 361 14.55 -9.03 7.14
C GLY A 361 16.03 -8.67 7.00
N ILE A 362 16.56 -8.81 5.79
CA ILE A 362 17.89 -8.34 5.43
C ILE A 362 17.74 -7.41 4.23
N GLU A 363 18.32 -6.23 4.30
CA GLU A 363 18.39 -5.27 3.19
C GLU A 363 19.78 -4.65 3.16
N GLN A 364 20.40 -4.62 1.99
CA GLN A 364 21.78 -4.16 1.85
C GLN A 364 21.87 -2.63 1.92
N GLU A 365 20.90 -1.93 1.33
CA GLU A 365 20.90 -0.47 1.27
C GLU A 365 20.24 0.12 2.51
N SER A 366 21.01 0.80 3.37
CA SER A 366 20.51 1.37 4.65
C SER A 366 19.28 2.27 4.45
N TYR A 367 19.25 3.02 3.35
CA TYR A 367 18.14 3.88 2.98
C TYR A 367 16.87 3.09 2.69
N VAL A 368 16.96 1.92 2.07
CA VAL A 368 15.79 1.09 1.77
C VAL A 368 15.36 0.34 3.03
N ALA A 369 16.32 -0.14 3.82
CA ALA A 369 16.08 -0.81 5.09
C ALA A 369 15.28 0.07 6.07
N VAL A 370 15.55 1.39 6.12
CA VAL A 370 14.77 2.29 6.98
C VAL A 370 13.31 2.39 6.54
N LEU A 371 13.02 2.31 5.25
CA LEU A 371 11.63 2.33 4.77
C LEU A 371 10.88 1.07 5.24
N ALA A 372 11.52 -0.10 5.23
CA ALA A 372 10.93 -1.33 5.78
C ALA A 372 10.69 -1.23 7.29
N ILE A 373 11.69 -0.74 8.05
CA ILE A 373 11.58 -0.52 9.49
C ILE A 373 10.39 0.38 9.80
N VAL A 374 10.28 1.51 9.12
CA VAL A 374 9.17 2.46 9.30
C VAL A 374 7.82 1.84 8.92
N ASN A 375 7.77 1.06 7.84
CA ASN A 375 6.57 0.35 7.41
C ASN A 375 6.09 -0.69 8.46
N MET A 376 7.02 -1.31 9.18
CA MET A 376 6.74 -2.23 10.30
C MET A 376 6.31 -1.48 11.57
N ILE A 377 6.95 -0.36 11.91
CA ILE A 377 6.56 0.49 13.05
C ILE A 377 5.09 0.93 12.92
N PHE A 378 4.67 1.35 11.73
CA PHE A 378 3.28 1.77 11.50
C PHE A 378 2.23 0.67 11.68
N ARG A 379 2.65 -0.60 11.64
CA ARG A 379 1.82 -1.77 11.92
C ARG A 379 1.84 -2.19 13.39
N GLY A 380 2.58 -1.48 14.23
CA GLY A 380 2.75 -1.79 15.65
C GLY A 380 3.75 -2.90 15.92
N ASP A 381 4.69 -3.15 15.01
CA ASP A 381 5.89 -3.93 15.30
C ASP A 381 6.85 -3.08 16.15
N GLY A 382 7.19 -3.61 17.33
CA GLY A 382 8.03 -2.93 18.33
C GLY A 382 9.43 -3.53 18.49
N LYS A 383 9.83 -4.50 17.64
CA LYS A 383 11.20 -5.05 17.68
C LYS A 383 11.85 -5.15 16.31
N HIS A 384 11.08 -5.27 15.22
CA HIS A 384 11.52 -5.36 13.81
C HIS A 384 12.95 -5.91 13.65
N ASN A 385 13.07 -7.24 13.51
CA ASN A 385 14.34 -7.90 13.24
C ASN A 385 14.74 -7.69 11.75
N ILE A 386 14.85 -6.43 11.35
CA ILE A 386 15.37 -6.00 10.06
C ILE A 386 16.78 -5.46 10.28
N VAL A 387 17.74 -5.95 9.51
CA VAL A 387 19.14 -5.52 9.58
C VAL A 387 19.62 -4.97 8.23
N GLU A 388 20.49 -3.98 8.32
CA GLU A 388 21.33 -3.58 7.20
C GLU A 388 22.41 -4.65 7.00
N GLY A 389 22.48 -5.27 5.82
CA GLY A 389 23.50 -6.27 5.54
C GLY A 389 23.38 -6.92 4.17
N ASN A 390 24.48 -7.52 3.72
CA ASN A 390 24.48 -8.37 2.54
C ASN A 390 23.97 -9.78 2.94
N CYS A 391 22.93 -10.27 2.26
CA CYS A 391 22.32 -11.56 2.57
C CYS A 391 23.25 -12.77 2.40
N PHE A 392 24.26 -12.65 1.54
CA PHE A 392 25.26 -13.70 1.29
C PHE A 392 26.26 -13.86 2.44
N THR A 393 26.38 -12.87 3.32
CA THR A 393 27.32 -12.89 4.46
C THR A 393 26.62 -12.79 5.83
N THR A 394 25.35 -12.41 5.84
CA THR A 394 24.54 -12.33 7.07
C THR A 394 23.97 -13.70 7.40
N ASN A 395 24.16 -14.18 8.62
CA ASN A 395 23.67 -15.47 9.09
C ASN A 395 22.60 -15.32 10.18
N LEU A 396 21.84 -16.40 10.42
CA LEU A 396 20.93 -16.52 11.56
C LEU A 396 21.27 -17.78 12.33
N ARG A 397 21.25 -17.68 13.67
CA ARG A 397 21.37 -18.84 14.55
C ARG A 397 20.08 -19.06 15.33
N PRO A 398 19.76 -20.32 15.70
CA PRO A 398 18.61 -20.61 16.53
C PRO A 398 18.75 -19.95 17.91
N GLN A 399 17.62 -19.47 18.42
CA GLN A 399 17.47 -18.93 19.77
C GLN A 399 16.19 -19.50 20.38
N THR A 400 16.14 -19.60 21.71
CA THR A 400 14.91 -19.87 22.44
C THR A 400 14.51 -18.61 23.22
N VAL A 401 13.28 -18.17 23.03
CA VAL A 401 12.69 -17.04 23.75
C VAL A 401 11.37 -17.49 24.36
N ASP A 402 11.25 -17.36 25.69
CA ASP A 402 10.09 -17.81 26.49
C ASP A 402 9.72 -19.28 26.23
N GLY A 403 10.73 -20.15 26.12
CA GLY A 403 10.55 -21.59 25.93
C GLY A 403 10.11 -22.02 24.52
N ALA A 404 10.07 -21.12 23.55
CA ALA A 404 9.77 -21.45 22.16
C ALA A 404 10.84 -20.93 21.19
N SER A 405 10.95 -21.58 20.04
CA SER A 405 11.96 -21.30 19.01
C SER A 405 11.84 -19.87 18.46
N SER A 406 13.00 -19.31 18.10
CA SER A 406 13.25 -18.00 17.53
C SER A 406 14.59 -18.05 16.78
N ALA A 407 14.96 -16.96 16.13
CA ALA A 407 16.31 -16.76 15.58
C ALA A 407 16.90 -15.43 16.03
N VAL A 408 18.21 -15.28 15.83
CA VAL A 408 18.94 -14.02 15.98
C VAL A 408 19.98 -13.92 14.88
N PHE A 409 20.21 -12.71 14.37
CA PHE A 409 21.28 -12.45 13.39
C PHE A 409 22.65 -12.65 14.04
N ASP A 410 23.55 -13.25 13.27
CA ASP A 410 24.92 -13.52 13.69
C ASP A 410 25.88 -13.41 12.50
N LYS A 411 27.16 -13.21 12.79
CA LYS A 411 28.22 -13.29 11.79
C LYS A 411 28.57 -14.73 11.48
N ASP A 412 28.53 -15.59 12.50
CA ASP A 412 28.85 -17.01 12.33
C ASP A 412 27.65 -17.77 11.76
N PRO A 413 27.87 -18.70 10.81
CA PRO A 413 26.79 -19.54 10.29
C PRO A 413 26.23 -20.44 11.40
N ALA A 414 24.96 -20.81 11.27
CA ALA A 414 24.38 -21.86 12.10
C ALA A 414 25.17 -23.16 11.94
N ARG A 415 25.10 -24.04 12.94
CA ARG A 415 25.63 -25.40 12.77
C ARG A 415 24.75 -26.09 11.72
N PRO A 416 25.34 -26.82 10.76
CA PRO A 416 24.57 -27.56 9.76
C PRO A 416 23.48 -28.43 10.41
N GLY A 417 22.24 -28.29 9.94
CA GLY A 417 21.06 -28.99 10.48
C GLY A 417 20.41 -28.30 11.68
N THR A 418 20.84 -27.10 12.05
CA THR A 418 20.26 -26.30 13.14
C THR A 418 19.75 -24.93 12.69
N GLU A 419 19.72 -24.71 11.37
CA GLU A 419 19.19 -23.52 10.74
C GLU A 419 17.75 -23.25 11.23
N PRO A 420 17.39 -22.01 11.62
CA PRO A 420 16.13 -21.77 12.31
C PRO A 420 14.95 -21.45 11.37
N ILE A 421 15.20 -20.92 10.18
CA ILE A 421 14.14 -20.33 9.35
C ILE A 421 13.22 -21.41 8.77
N THR A 422 11.92 -21.28 8.99
CA THR A 422 10.93 -22.24 8.46
C THR A 422 10.23 -21.72 7.22
N ARG A 423 10.21 -20.40 7.00
CA ARG A 423 9.56 -19.75 5.86
C ARG A 423 10.46 -18.70 5.25
N VAL A 424 10.60 -18.75 3.93
CA VAL A 424 11.18 -17.64 3.15
C VAL A 424 10.12 -17.11 2.19
N LEU A 425 9.96 -15.79 2.15
CA LEU A 425 9.08 -15.10 1.22
C LEU A 425 9.88 -13.93 0.64
N MET A 426 10.17 -13.95 -0.66
CA MET A 426 11.09 -12.95 -1.22
C MET A 426 10.84 -12.59 -2.69
N ASN A 427 11.32 -11.41 -3.05
CA ASN A 427 11.49 -10.94 -4.43
C ASN A 427 12.92 -10.40 -4.55
N PRO A 428 13.90 -11.24 -4.94
CA PRO A 428 15.30 -10.83 -5.04
C PRO A 428 15.46 -9.74 -6.12
N PRO A 429 16.52 -8.91 -6.04
CA PRO A 429 16.82 -7.95 -7.10
C PRO A 429 17.08 -8.69 -8.42
N PHE A 430 16.52 -8.18 -9.52
CA PHE A 430 16.72 -8.78 -10.84
C PHE A 430 18.00 -8.26 -11.46
N ALA A 431 18.92 -9.18 -11.75
CA ALA A 431 20.28 -8.87 -12.14
C ALA A 431 20.31 -8.22 -13.54
N LEU A 432 21.08 -7.15 -13.69
CA LEU A 432 21.39 -6.62 -15.01
C LEU A 432 22.39 -7.54 -15.73
N LYS A 433 22.44 -7.46 -17.07
CA LYS A 433 23.33 -8.29 -17.88
C LYS A 433 24.78 -8.11 -17.44
N GLY A 434 25.40 -9.19 -16.94
CA GLY A 434 26.80 -9.22 -16.51
C GLY A 434 27.02 -9.08 -14.99
N GLU A 435 25.97 -8.95 -14.18
CA GLU A 435 26.09 -8.96 -12.73
C GLU A 435 26.33 -10.37 -12.18
N VAL A 436 27.06 -10.46 -11.07
CA VAL A 436 27.49 -11.74 -10.47
C VAL A 436 26.42 -12.32 -9.54
N ASP A 437 25.58 -11.46 -8.95
CA ASP A 437 24.53 -11.83 -8.01
C ASP A 437 23.21 -12.07 -8.75
N GLN A 438 23.16 -13.17 -9.49
CA GLN A 438 21.95 -13.64 -10.19
C GLN A 438 20.87 -14.09 -9.18
N GLU A 439 19.60 -14.01 -9.55
CA GLU A 439 18.43 -14.28 -8.71
C GLU A 439 18.48 -15.68 -8.10
N ARG A 440 18.93 -16.66 -8.88
CA ARG A 440 19.14 -18.05 -8.43
C ARG A 440 20.13 -18.20 -7.28
N ARG A 441 21.13 -17.32 -7.16
CA ARG A 441 22.06 -17.31 -6.01
C ARG A 441 21.36 -16.87 -4.73
N PHE A 442 20.41 -15.92 -4.80
CA PHE A 442 19.58 -15.55 -3.65
C PHE A 442 18.73 -16.72 -3.19
N VAL A 443 18.14 -17.49 -4.12
CA VAL A 443 17.39 -18.72 -3.80
C VAL A 443 18.27 -19.75 -3.10
N SER A 444 19.42 -20.08 -3.69
CA SER A 444 20.38 -21.00 -3.07
C SER A 444 20.80 -20.51 -1.68
N ARG A 445 21.09 -19.21 -1.52
CA ARG A 445 21.46 -18.62 -0.23
C ARG A 445 20.32 -18.72 0.78
N ALA A 446 19.10 -18.37 0.42
CA ALA A 446 17.94 -18.45 1.30
C ALA A 446 17.73 -19.88 1.82
N LEU A 447 17.86 -20.88 0.94
CA LEU A 447 17.77 -22.30 1.30
C LEU A 447 18.85 -22.71 2.31
N THR A 448 20.05 -22.12 2.29
CA THR A 448 21.08 -22.39 3.31
C THR A 448 20.77 -21.83 4.70
N LEU A 449 19.80 -20.91 4.82
CA LEU A 449 19.40 -20.32 6.10
C LEU A 449 18.17 -21.02 6.72
N MET A 450 17.60 -21.99 5.99
CA MET A 450 16.35 -22.65 6.34
C MET A 450 16.54 -24.02 6.99
N ALA A 451 15.69 -24.30 7.97
CA ALA A 451 15.47 -25.63 8.49
C ALA A 451 14.97 -26.59 7.40
N ASP A 452 15.34 -27.86 7.47
CA ASP A 452 14.77 -28.90 6.60
C ASP A 452 13.26 -29.02 6.81
N GLY A 453 12.53 -29.19 5.71
CA GLY A 453 11.07 -29.14 5.69
C GLY A 453 10.48 -27.73 5.60
N GLY A 454 11.29 -26.69 5.77
CA GLY A 454 10.88 -25.30 5.55
C GLY A 454 10.43 -25.05 4.11
N ILE A 455 9.58 -24.04 3.94
CA ILE A 455 8.99 -23.69 2.63
C ILE A 455 9.47 -22.30 2.20
N LEU A 456 9.99 -22.22 0.98
CA LEU A 456 10.41 -20.99 0.32
C LEU A 456 9.40 -20.63 -0.76
N PHE A 457 9.01 -19.36 -0.81
CA PHE A 457 8.43 -18.71 -1.98
C PHE A 457 9.40 -17.65 -2.50
N SER A 458 9.70 -17.68 -3.80
CA SER A 458 10.50 -16.63 -4.45
C SER A 458 9.88 -16.23 -5.77
N LEU A 459 9.81 -14.92 -6.02
CA LEU A 459 9.65 -14.41 -7.38
C LEU A 459 10.97 -14.53 -8.14
N LEU A 460 10.91 -14.85 -9.42
CA LEU A 460 12.05 -14.95 -10.33
C LEU A 460 11.64 -14.51 -11.74
N PRO A 461 12.56 -13.96 -12.55
CA PRO A 461 12.36 -13.90 -13.99
C PRO A 461 12.11 -15.30 -14.55
N MET A 462 11.20 -15.40 -15.51
CA MET A 462 10.83 -16.68 -16.14
C MET A 462 12.05 -17.47 -16.63
N ASP A 463 13.05 -16.79 -17.22
CA ASP A 463 14.29 -17.35 -17.77
C ASP A 463 15.13 -18.15 -16.75
N CYS A 464 14.95 -17.97 -15.44
CA CYS A 464 15.62 -18.82 -14.46
C CYS A 464 15.12 -20.29 -14.51
N MET A 465 13.89 -20.47 -15.01
CA MET A 465 13.19 -21.76 -15.04
C MET A 465 13.06 -22.35 -16.45
N PHE A 466 13.52 -21.65 -17.49
CA PHE A 466 13.71 -22.19 -18.83
C PHE A 466 14.97 -21.60 -19.46
N GLY A 467 15.81 -22.40 -20.11
CA GLY A 467 16.94 -21.87 -20.86
C GLY A 467 18.33 -22.34 -20.41
N ALA A 468 19.30 -21.41 -20.46
CA ALA A 468 20.74 -21.60 -20.67
C ALA A 468 21.42 -22.67 -19.79
N HIS A 469 22.60 -23.14 -20.24
CA HIS A 469 23.36 -24.21 -19.59
C HIS A 469 23.55 -23.99 -18.07
N GLU A 470 23.85 -22.77 -17.63
CA GLU A 470 24.05 -22.47 -16.20
C GLU A 470 22.78 -22.58 -15.35
N ASP A 471 21.63 -22.12 -15.87
CA ASP A 471 20.36 -22.21 -15.15
C ASP A 471 19.89 -23.66 -15.08
N ARG A 472 20.09 -24.45 -16.15
CA ARG A 472 19.87 -25.90 -16.12
C ARG A 472 20.76 -26.58 -15.10
N VAL A 473 22.04 -26.23 -15.02
CA VAL A 473 22.96 -26.76 -13.99
C VAL A 473 22.41 -26.43 -12.61
N TRP A 474 22.07 -25.18 -12.31
CA TRP A 474 21.48 -24.80 -11.03
C TRP A 474 20.19 -25.59 -10.70
N ARG A 475 19.25 -25.70 -11.65
CA ARG A 475 18.00 -26.47 -11.46
C ARG A 475 18.30 -27.94 -11.10
N THR A 476 19.23 -28.56 -11.81
CA THR A 476 19.52 -29.99 -11.67
C THR A 476 20.43 -30.32 -10.48
N THR A 477 21.51 -29.55 -10.26
CA THR A 477 22.57 -29.89 -9.31
C THR A 477 22.43 -29.22 -7.94
N GLU A 478 21.73 -28.08 -7.86
CA GLU A 478 21.52 -27.38 -6.60
C GLU A 478 20.07 -27.50 -6.14
N LEU A 479 19.12 -27.09 -6.98
CA LEU A 479 17.72 -27.02 -6.59
C LEU A 479 17.10 -28.42 -6.42
N LEU A 480 16.95 -29.19 -7.50
CA LEU A 480 16.22 -30.47 -7.46
C LEU A 480 17.04 -31.61 -6.82
N ALA A 481 18.37 -31.53 -6.84
CA ALA A 481 19.24 -32.53 -6.20
C ALA A 481 19.15 -32.52 -4.66
N HIS A 482 18.77 -31.39 -4.06
CA HIS A 482 18.77 -31.22 -2.60
C HIS A 482 17.41 -30.77 -2.05
N HIS A 483 16.51 -30.29 -2.91
CA HIS A 483 15.23 -29.69 -2.53
C HIS A 483 14.10 -30.14 -3.45
N THR A 484 12.87 -29.98 -2.97
CA THR A 484 11.68 -30.46 -3.67
C THR A 484 10.88 -29.26 -4.16
N LEU A 485 10.80 -29.08 -5.47
CA LEU A 485 9.87 -28.12 -6.09
C LEU A 485 8.43 -28.58 -5.83
N LEU A 486 7.58 -27.67 -5.33
CA LEU A 486 6.17 -27.93 -5.05
C LEU A 486 5.25 -27.24 -6.05
N ALA A 487 5.57 -26.01 -6.44
CA ALA A 487 4.75 -25.26 -7.37
C ALA A 487 5.56 -24.27 -8.20
N VAL A 488 5.06 -23.99 -9.40
CA VAL A 488 5.47 -22.86 -10.24
C VAL A 488 4.23 -22.14 -10.73
N VAL A 489 4.19 -20.82 -10.55
CA VAL A 489 3.06 -19.97 -10.92
C VAL A 489 3.57 -18.85 -11.82
N SER A 490 3.12 -18.77 -13.07
CA SER A 490 3.38 -17.60 -13.92
C SER A 490 2.37 -16.49 -13.65
N PHE A 491 2.84 -15.25 -13.66
CA PHE A 491 2.03 -14.06 -13.42
C PHE A 491 1.93 -13.21 -14.70
N PRO A 492 1.01 -12.23 -14.75
CA PRO A 492 0.82 -11.41 -15.95
C PRO A 492 2.09 -10.62 -16.30
N ASP A 493 2.39 -10.47 -17.58
CA ASP A 493 3.56 -9.70 -18.08
C ASP A 493 3.63 -8.28 -17.50
N GLU A 494 2.47 -7.70 -17.22
CA GLU A 494 2.33 -6.34 -16.75
C GLU A 494 2.35 -6.21 -15.24
N LEU A 495 2.64 -7.28 -14.49
CA LEU A 495 2.55 -7.33 -13.03
C LEU A 495 3.25 -6.13 -12.37
N PHE A 496 4.44 -5.78 -12.86
CA PHE A 496 5.29 -4.71 -12.34
C PHE A 496 5.18 -3.37 -13.11
N TYR A 497 4.21 -3.22 -14.00
CA TYR A 497 3.99 -1.98 -14.74
C TYR A 497 3.89 -0.76 -13.79
N PRO A 498 4.62 0.35 -14.06
CA PRO A 498 5.31 0.70 -15.31
C PRO A 498 6.79 0.29 -15.42
N ALA A 499 7.32 -0.50 -14.49
CA ALA A 499 8.64 -1.10 -14.65
C ALA A 499 8.57 -2.14 -15.79
N ALA A 500 9.48 -2.03 -16.74
CA ALA A 500 9.62 -3.01 -17.82
C ALA A 500 10.52 -4.14 -17.33
N LEU A 501 9.93 -5.10 -16.63
CA LEU A 501 10.61 -6.32 -16.21
C LEU A 501 10.26 -7.47 -17.17
N LYS A 502 11.11 -8.49 -17.19
CA LYS A 502 10.76 -9.78 -17.81
C LYS A 502 9.52 -10.36 -17.15
N GLN A 503 8.83 -11.27 -17.83
CA GLN A 503 7.75 -12.03 -17.22
C GLN A 503 8.27 -12.70 -15.94
N VAL A 504 7.45 -12.65 -14.89
CA VAL A 504 7.83 -13.10 -13.55
C VAL A 504 7.01 -14.33 -13.19
N ILE A 505 7.68 -15.28 -12.57
CA ILE A 505 7.10 -16.49 -11.99
C ILE A 505 7.31 -16.50 -10.47
N GLY A 506 6.43 -17.18 -9.74
CA GLY A 506 6.62 -17.55 -8.34
C GLY A 506 6.90 -19.03 -8.22
N ILE A 507 7.98 -19.39 -7.52
CA ILE A 507 8.31 -20.80 -7.22
C ILE A 507 8.04 -21.09 -5.75
N ILE A 508 7.57 -22.31 -5.44
CA ILE A 508 7.44 -22.82 -4.07
C ILE A 508 8.32 -24.05 -3.90
N VAL A 509 9.24 -24.02 -2.94
CA VAL A 509 10.25 -25.07 -2.74
C VAL A 509 10.24 -25.55 -1.29
N ARG A 510 10.31 -26.85 -1.09
CA ARG A 510 10.52 -27.49 0.21
C ARG A 510 12.01 -27.79 0.41
N LYS A 511 12.60 -27.22 1.46
CA LYS A 511 14.01 -27.40 1.81
C LYS A 511 14.29 -28.83 2.31
N GLY A 512 15.47 -29.35 1.94
CA GLY A 512 16.09 -30.51 2.60
C GLY A 512 15.77 -31.88 1.99
N PHE A 513 14.90 -31.96 0.98
CA PHE A 513 14.49 -33.21 0.37
C PHE A 513 14.74 -33.18 -1.14
N PRO A 514 15.60 -34.03 -1.71
CA PRO A 514 15.76 -34.14 -3.17
C PRO A 514 14.41 -34.38 -3.85
N HIS A 515 14.19 -33.78 -5.02
CA HIS A 515 12.90 -33.89 -5.72
C HIS A 515 12.67 -35.34 -6.21
N PRO A 516 11.61 -36.03 -5.77
CA PRO A 516 11.29 -37.35 -6.28
C PRO A 516 10.74 -37.27 -7.71
N LYS A 517 11.18 -38.16 -8.60
CA LYS A 517 10.81 -38.12 -10.04
C LYS A 517 9.30 -38.14 -10.30
N GLU A 518 8.57 -38.95 -9.52
CA GLU A 518 7.13 -39.14 -9.69
C GLU A 518 6.30 -38.15 -8.88
N GLN A 519 6.93 -37.28 -8.07
CA GLN A 519 6.18 -36.35 -7.25
C GLN A 519 5.55 -35.27 -8.16
N PRO A 520 4.22 -35.04 -8.05
CA PRO A 520 3.60 -33.96 -8.79
C PRO A 520 4.14 -32.59 -8.32
N VAL A 521 4.17 -31.66 -9.27
CA VAL A 521 4.34 -30.22 -9.07
C VAL A 521 3.03 -29.55 -9.47
N PHE A 522 2.66 -28.49 -8.74
CA PHE A 522 1.51 -27.64 -9.08
C PHE A 522 1.95 -26.56 -10.07
N TRP A 523 1.47 -26.67 -11.30
CA TRP A 523 1.71 -25.73 -12.39
C TRP A 523 0.51 -24.80 -12.52
N ALA A 524 0.71 -23.48 -12.50
CA ALA A 524 -0.38 -22.54 -12.73
C ALA A 524 0.04 -21.31 -13.53
N ARG A 525 -0.89 -20.79 -14.33
CA ARG A 525 -0.73 -19.59 -15.12
C ARG A 525 -1.82 -18.61 -14.74
N ILE A 526 -1.43 -17.47 -14.18
CA ILE A 526 -2.31 -16.35 -13.83
C ILE A 526 -2.10 -15.29 -14.91
N ASP A 527 -3.03 -15.20 -15.85
CA ASP A 527 -3.00 -14.18 -16.90
C ASP A 527 -3.70 -12.89 -16.45
N GLU A 528 -4.70 -13.02 -15.58
CA GLU A 528 -5.50 -11.90 -15.07
C GLU A 528 -5.49 -11.89 -13.53
N ASP A 529 -5.25 -10.73 -12.91
CA ASP A 529 -5.09 -10.59 -11.45
C ASP A 529 -5.95 -9.45 -10.85
N GLY A 530 -7.03 -9.07 -11.55
CA GLY A 530 -7.96 -8.02 -11.13
C GLY A 530 -7.45 -6.58 -11.26
N HIS A 531 -6.26 -6.36 -11.84
CA HIS A 531 -5.67 -5.03 -12.01
C HIS A 531 -5.64 -4.56 -13.46
N ILE A 532 -5.82 -3.24 -13.65
CA ILE A 532 -5.82 -2.62 -14.96
C ILE A 532 -4.87 -1.42 -15.04
N LYS A 533 -4.38 -1.14 -16.25
CA LYS A 533 -3.54 0.03 -16.54
C LYS A 533 -4.38 1.30 -16.65
N VAL A 534 -4.03 2.32 -15.87
CA VAL A 534 -4.62 3.66 -15.93
C VAL A 534 -3.52 4.70 -15.78
N LYS A 535 -3.37 5.61 -16.75
CA LYS A 535 -2.46 6.77 -16.70
C LYS A 535 -1.06 6.44 -16.14
N SER A 536 -0.39 5.45 -16.74
CA SER A 536 0.96 4.99 -16.33
C SER A 536 1.05 4.30 -14.96
N LYS A 537 -0.08 3.83 -14.42
CA LYS A 537 -0.15 3.05 -13.19
C LYS A 537 -0.92 1.75 -13.43
N ARG A 538 -0.67 0.75 -12.60
CA ARG A 538 -1.47 -0.47 -12.49
C ARG A 538 -2.20 -0.47 -11.15
N ILE A 539 -3.53 -0.49 -11.20
CA ILE A 539 -4.42 -0.28 -10.04
C ILE A 539 -5.48 -1.38 -10.08
N ALA A 540 -5.90 -1.89 -8.91
CA ALA A 540 -7.00 -2.84 -8.83
C ALA A 540 -8.26 -2.20 -9.41
N ALA A 541 -9.01 -2.91 -10.25
CA ALA A 541 -10.18 -2.35 -10.92
C ALA A 541 -11.23 -1.84 -9.92
N ALA A 542 -11.36 -2.53 -8.78
CA ALA A 542 -12.25 -2.16 -7.67
C ALA A 542 -11.87 -0.84 -6.96
N ASP A 543 -10.60 -0.41 -7.03
CA ASP A 543 -10.10 0.80 -6.38
C ASP A 543 -10.30 2.07 -7.22
N LEU A 544 -10.81 1.95 -8.45
CA LEU A 544 -11.10 3.11 -9.29
C LEU A 544 -12.38 3.83 -8.86
N VAL A 545 -12.50 5.11 -9.26
CA VAL A 545 -13.71 5.91 -9.02
C VAL A 545 -14.26 6.39 -10.37
N PRO A 546 -15.42 5.88 -10.84
CA PRO A 546 -16.20 4.78 -10.25
C PRO A 546 -15.46 3.42 -10.33
N PRO A 547 -15.76 2.47 -9.43
CA PRO A 547 -15.18 1.13 -9.46
C PRO A 547 -15.45 0.42 -10.79
N ARG A 548 -14.51 -0.42 -11.21
CA ARG A 548 -14.61 -1.26 -12.42
C ARG A 548 -14.44 -2.72 -12.06
N THR A 549 -14.83 -3.60 -12.97
CA THR A 549 -14.59 -5.04 -12.88
C THR A 549 -13.47 -5.42 -13.83
N ALA A 550 -12.59 -6.31 -13.40
CA ALA A 550 -11.59 -6.98 -14.22
C ALA A 550 -11.55 -8.47 -13.84
N PRO A 551 -11.23 -9.38 -14.77
CA PRO A 551 -11.03 -10.79 -14.44
C PRO A 551 -9.89 -10.97 -13.44
N ASP A 552 -9.97 -12.02 -12.62
CA ASP A 552 -8.98 -12.36 -11.61
C ASP A 552 -8.93 -13.88 -11.42
N ASP A 553 -7.79 -14.47 -11.75
CA ASP A 553 -7.54 -15.90 -11.66
C ASP A 553 -7.06 -16.32 -10.26
N ILE A 554 -6.54 -15.39 -9.45
CA ILE A 554 -6.01 -15.70 -8.11
C ILE A 554 -7.05 -16.38 -7.22
N PRO A 555 -8.32 -15.92 -7.13
CA PRO A 555 -9.35 -16.59 -6.33
C PRO A 555 -9.64 -18.04 -6.76
N ARG A 556 -9.37 -18.41 -8.01
CA ARG A 556 -9.53 -19.78 -8.52
C ARG A 556 -8.30 -20.64 -8.19
N VAL A 557 -7.10 -20.11 -8.42
CA VAL A 557 -5.84 -20.84 -8.25
C VAL A 557 -5.45 -21.02 -6.79
N LEU A 558 -5.59 -19.98 -5.96
CA LEU A 558 -5.05 -19.95 -4.60
C LEU A 558 -5.60 -21.05 -3.68
N PRO A 559 -6.92 -21.35 -3.65
CA PRO A 559 -7.44 -22.44 -2.82
C PRO A 559 -6.90 -23.82 -3.22
N LEU A 560 -6.77 -24.06 -4.53
CA LEU A 560 -6.25 -25.31 -5.09
C LEU A 560 -4.77 -25.47 -4.76
N LEU A 561 -3.98 -24.42 -4.98
CA LEU A 561 -2.56 -24.38 -4.65
C LEU A 561 -2.34 -24.62 -3.14
N ARG A 562 -3.08 -23.92 -2.28
CA ARG A 562 -2.96 -24.06 -0.83
C ARG A 562 -3.30 -25.49 -0.37
N SER A 563 -4.34 -26.09 -0.95
CA SER A 563 -4.71 -27.48 -0.67
C SER A 563 -3.60 -28.45 -1.10
N PHE A 564 -3.01 -28.21 -2.27
CA PHE A 564 -1.90 -29.01 -2.78
C PHE A 564 -0.64 -28.88 -1.90
N ILE A 565 -0.24 -27.67 -1.51
CA ILE A 565 0.92 -27.44 -0.63
C ILE A 565 0.75 -28.15 0.72
N ALA A 566 -0.48 -28.19 1.25
CA ALA A 566 -0.78 -28.90 2.49
C ALA A 566 -0.68 -30.42 2.34
N ASN A 567 -1.14 -31.01 1.22
CA ASN A 567 -1.12 -32.45 0.96
C ASN A 567 -0.82 -32.79 -0.52
N PRO A 568 0.46 -32.75 -0.95
CA PRO A 568 0.84 -32.88 -2.37
C PRO A 568 0.39 -34.19 -3.05
N ASP A 569 0.29 -35.29 -2.30
CA ASP A 569 0.02 -36.61 -2.85
C ASP A 569 -1.47 -36.90 -3.11
N THR A 570 -2.38 -36.01 -2.70
CA THR A 570 -3.82 -36.31 -2.63
C THR A 570 -4.70 -35.48 -3.54
N VAL A 571 -4.16 -34.43 -4.17
CA VAL A 571 -4.97 -33.45 -4.91
C VAL A 571 -4.55 -33.44 -6.37
N ALA A 572 -5.21 -34.26 -7.20
CA ALA A 572 -5.11 -34.12 -8.64
C ALA A 572 -5.93 -32.90 -9.08
N VAL A 573 -5.26 -31.91 -9.68
CA VAL A 573 -5.89 -30.71 -10.23
C VAL A 573 -5.65 -30.69 -11.73
N ASN A 574 -6.71 -30.38 -12.49
CA ASN A 574 -6.59 -30.08 -13.91
C ASN A 574 -7.70 -29.10 -14.33
N GLU A 575 -7.36 -27.82 -14.39
CA GLU A 575 -8.14 -26.79 -15.06
C GLU A 575 -7.35 -26.35 -16.30
N PRO A 576 -7.76 -26.75 -17.52
CA PRO A 576 -7.05 -26.42 -18.76
C PRO A 576 -6.73 -24.93 -18.88
N MET A 577 -5.54 -24.61 -19.41
CA MET A 577 -4.96 -23.26 -19.52
C MET A 577 -4.70 -22.52 -18.20
N LEU A 578 -5.19 -23.01 -17.05
CA LEU A 578 -5.08 -22.31 -15.76
C LEU A 578 -4.15 -23.02 -14.78
N CYS A 579 -4.44 -24.25 -14.38
CA CYS A 579 -3.62 -24.98 -13.41
C CYS A 579 -3.70 -26.50 -13.55
N LYS A 580 -2.60 -27.19 -13.23
CA LYS A 580 -2.51 -28.64 -13.30
C LYS A 580 -1.47 -29.18 -12.32
N THR A 581 -1.72 -30.36 -11.76
CA THR A 581 -0.70 -31.12 -11.03
C THR A 581 -0.10 -32.19 -11.93
N ALA A 582 1.21 -32.12 -12.18
CA ALA A 582 1.93 -33.10 -12.99
C ALA A 582 3.39 -33.23 -12.53
N PRO A 583 4.01 -34.42 -12.61
CA PRO A 583 5.43 -34.59 -12.32
C PRO A 583 6.31 -33.82 -13.33
N ILE A 584 7.54 -33.52 -12.95
CA ILE A 584 8.53 -32.88 -13.83
C ILE A 584 8.92 -33.84 -14.96
N ASP A 585 8.95 -33.35 -16.21
CA ASP A 585 9.49 -34.12 -17.32
C ASP A 585 11.02 -34.07 -17.34
N PHE A 586 11.66 -35.04 -16.69
CA PHE A 586 13.12 -35.17 -16.68
C PHE A 586 13.70 -35.60 -18.04
N ASN A 587 12.88 -35.98 -19.02
CA ASN A 587 13.35 -36.30 -20.38
C ASN A 587 13.51 -35.06 -21.25
N ASP A 588 12.99 -33.92 -20.80
CA ASP A 588 13.18 -32.65 -21.50
C ASP A 588 14.68 -32.26 -21.52
N PRO A 589 15.28 -32.13 -22.73
CA PRO A 589 16.68 -31.75 -22.88
C PRO A 589 17.00 -30.35 -22.33
N LEU A 590 15.99 -29.49 -22.13
CA LEU A 590 16.14 -28.16 -21.52
C LEU A 590 15.71 -28.15 -20.04
N LEU A 591 14.92 -29.13 -19.61
CA LEU A 591 14.32 -29.22 -18.28
C LEU A 591 13.63 -27.90 -17.93
N GLU A 592 12.63 -27.57 -18.74
CA GLU A 592 11.75 -26.43 -18.58
C GLU A 592 10.80 -26.69 -17.41
N LEU A 593 10.86 -25.80 -16.43
CA LEU A 593 10.03 -25.84 -15.23
C LEU A 593 9.06 -24.65 -15.27
N LEU A 594 8.30 -24.56 -16.35
CA LEU A 594 7.33 -23.50 -16.61
C LEU A 594 5.92 -24.05 -16.73
N PRO A 595 4.90 -23.39 -16.16
CA PRO A 595 3.51 -23.84 -16.28
C PRO A 595 3.06 -24.10 -17.72
N GLU A 596 3.48 -23.24 -18.65
CA GLU A 596 3.12 -23.29 -20.06
C GLU A 596 3.51 -24.60 -20.76
N ALA A 597 4.52 -25.32 -20.25
CA ALA A 597 4.95 -26.62 -20.78
C ALA A 597 4.09 -27.81 -20.27
N TYR A 598 3.35 -27.64 -19.17
CA TYR A 598 2.62 -28.72 -18.51
C TYR A 598 1.09 -28.59 -18.61
N LEU A 599 0.58 -27.37 -18.76
CA LEU A 599 -0.85 -27.08 -18.83
C LEU A 599 -1.48 -27.65 -20.10
N ASP A 600 -2.66 -28.26 -19.94
CA ASP A 600 -3.44 -28.73 -21.08
C ASP A 600 -4.08 -27.54 -21.81
N SER A 601 -4.08 -27.57 -23.13
CA SER A 601 -4.79 -26.59 -23.94
C SER A 601 -6.29 -26.87 -23.93
N THR A 602 -7.10 -25.81 -23.96
CA THR A 602 -8.53 -25.96 -24.28
C THR A 602 -8.69 -26.31 -25.76
N PRO A 603 -9.63 -27.21 -26.12
CA PRO A 603 -10.01 -27.38 -27.51
C PRO A 603 -10.45 -26.03 -28.08
N PRO A 604 -9.86 -25.55 -29.19
CA PRO A 604 -10.20 -24.25 -29.74
C PRO A 604 -11.67 -24.25 -30.17
N THR A 605 -12.38 -23.17 -29.85
CA THR A 605 -13.73 -22.97 -30.35
C THR A 605 -13.72 -22.74 -31.86
N GLN A 606 -14.83 -22.99 -32.54
CA GLN A 606 -14.93 -22.74 -33.99
C GLN A 606 -14.58 -21.28 -34.35
N ALA A 607 -14.99 -20.32 -33.51
CA ALA A 607 -14.69 -18.90 -33.72
C ALA A 607 -13.19 -18.59 -33.58
N GLU A 608 -12.49 -19.21 -32.63
CA GLU A 608 -11.04 -19.05 -32.46
C GLU A 608 -10.26 -19.69 -33.61
N LEU A 609 -10.71 -20.85 -34.11
CA LEU A 609 -10.15 -21.48 -35.30
C LEU A 609 -10.32 -20.59 -36.53
N GLU A 610 -11.51 -20.03 -36.76
CA GLU A 610 -11.77 -19.11 -37.86
C GLU A 610 -10.90 -17.85 -37.77
N ALA A 611 -10.78 -17.25 -36.59
CA ALA A 611 -9.92 -16.09 -36.35
C ALA A 611 -8.43 -16.41 -36.56
N ALA A 612 -7.95 -17.55 -36.06
CA ALA A 612 -6.57 -17.98 -36.23
C ALA A 612 -6.23 -18.23 -37.70
N VAL A 613 -7.12 -18.87 -38.46
CA VAL A 613 -6.97 -19.06 -39.92
C VAL A 613 -6.90 -17.72 -40.64
N ASP A 614 -7.73 -16.75 -40.26
CA ASP A 614 -7.72 -15.41 -40.87
C ASP A 614 -6.42 -14.64 -40.56
N VAL A 615 -5.91 -14.74 -39.33
CA VAL A 615 -4.60 -14.16 -38.96
C VAL A 615 -3.47 -14.83 -39.73
N MET A 616 -3.42 -16.16 -39.78
CA MET A 616 -2.39 -16.90 -40.53
C MET A 616 -2.43 -16.55 -42.01
N ALA A 617 -3.62 -16.43 -42.61
CA ALA A 617 -3.79 -16.03 -44.00
C ALA A 617 -3.25 -14.61 -44.25
N ARG A 618 -3.52 -13.67 -43.33
CA ARG A 618 -3.00 -12.28 -43.41
C ARG A 618 -1.49 -12.22 -43.25
N GLU A 619 -0.92 -12.95 -42.28
CA GLU A 619 0.53 -12.99 -42.06
C GLU A 619 1.25 -13.64 -43.24
N THR A 620 0.71 -14.74 -43.78
CA THR A 620 1.25 -15.40 -44.97
C THR A 620 1.16 -14.49 -46.18
N ALA A 621 0.04 -13.79 -46.38
CA ALA A 621 -0.11 -12.82 -47.46
C ALA A 621 0.87 -11.65 -47.30
N ALA A 622 1.03 -11.11 -46.08
CA ALA A 622 1.97 -10.04 -45.79
C ALA A 622 3.42 -10.48 -46.05
N PHE A 623 3.78 -11.70 -45.64
CA PHE A 623 5.09 -12.29 -45.91
C PHE A 623 5.33 -12.45 -47.43
N LEU A 624 4.38 -13.02 -48.17
CA LEU A 624 4.49 -13.19 -49.63
C LEU A 624 4.56 -11.86 -50.38
N ILE A 625 3.85 -10.82 -49.95
CA ILE A 625 3.94 -9.48 -50.52
C ILE A 625 5.34 -8.90 -50.29
N ARG A 626 5.87 -9.03 -49.07
CA ARG A 626 7.20 -8.53 -48.71
C ARG A 626 8.29 -9.23 -49.53
N PHE A 627 8.21 -10.56 -49.62
CA PHE A 627 9.15 -11.37 -50.40
C PHE A 627 9.03 -11.11 -51.91
N GLY A 628 7.81 -10.91 -52.42
CA GLY A 628 7.58 -10.56 -53.82
C GLY A 628 8.07 -9.16 -54.20
N GLN A 629 8.06 -8.21 -53.26
CA GLN A 629 8.66 -6.89 -53.45
C GLN A 629 10.19 -6.94 -53.45
N GLU A 630 10.80 -7.77 -52.59
CA GLU A 630 12.26 -7.99 -52.55
C GLU A 630 12.76 -8.72 -53.80
N ALA A 631 12.03 -9.73 -54.29
CA ALA A 631 12.36 -10.45 -55.52
C ALA A 631 12.30 -9.54 -56.77
N ARG A 632 11.30 -8.64 -56.86
CA ARG A 632 11.21 -7.65 -57.96
C ARG A 632 12.27 -6.55 -57.88
N ALA A 633 12.79 -6.25 -56.69
CA ALA A 633 13.89 -5.30 -56.52
C ALA A 633 15.24 -5.89 -56.94
N GLY A 634 15.40 -7.23 -56.91
CA GLY A 634 16.61 -7.93 -57.35
C GLY A 634 16.71 -8.17 -58.86
N GLU A 635 15.61 -8.08 -59.62
CA GLU A 635 15.63 -8.25 -61.10
C GLU A 635 15.96 -6.95 -61.87
N PHE A 636 16.19 -5.84 -61.18
CA PHE A 636 16.61 -4.54 -61.77
C PHE A 636 18.00 -4.07 -61.33
N SER A 637 18.86 -4.97 -60.83
CA SER A 637 20.27 -4.66 -60.51
C SER A 637 21.23 -5.09 -61.62
#